data_AF-A0AB39ZEJ5-F1
#
_entry.id   AF-A0AB39ZEJ5-F1
#
_cell.length_a   1.000
_cell.length_b   1.000
_cell.length_c   1.000
_cell.angle_alpha   90.00
_cell.angle_beta   90.00
_cell.angle_gamma   90.00
#
_symmetry.space_group_name_H-M   'P 1'
#
loop_
_entity.id
_entity.type
_entity.pdbx_description
1 polymer ?
#
loop_
_entity_poly.entity_id
_entity_poly.type
_entity_poly.pdbx_seq_one_letter_code
_entity_poly.pdbx_strand_id
1 'polypeptide(L)'
;MAPPKPKIIRAAEIVDDPDLVAPLPYLNFLRYLKRKFFRSYDLRRLLQVGLVHWNTLSDAKKRLFEPERILARVARKRRTTRQRRLLRRSLNGQKRGTAVRRPIYDKRPSTRRRRPK
;
A
#
# COMPACT_ATOMS: atom_id res chain seq x y z
N MET A 1 22.97 14.19 20.31
CA MET A 1 21.86 13.41 19.72
C MET A 1 22.32 12.88 18.38
N ALA A 2 22.36 11.56 18.20
CA ALA A 2 22.74 10.97 16.91
C ALA A 2 21.72 11.37 15.83
N PRO A 3 22.15 11.82 14.64
CA PRO A 3 21.21 12.06 13.55
C PRO A 3 20.50 10.74 13.25
N PRO A 4 19.15 10.73 13.14
CA PRO A 4 18.45 9.52 12.78
C PRO A 4 19.01 9.02 11.45
N LYS A 5 19.51 7.77 11.42
CA LYS A 5 19.91 7.10 10.17
C LYS A 5 18.82 7.38 9.13
N PRO A 6 19.14 7.82 7.90
CA PRO A 6 18.14 8.15 6.89
C PRO A 6 17.38 6.88 6.53
N LYS A 7 16.35 6.53 7.30
CA LYS A 7 15.38 5.52 6.93
C LYS A 7 14.81 6.02 5.61
N ILE A 8 14.98 5.21 4.58
CA ILE A 8 14.55 5.52 3.22
C ILE A 8 13.07 5.92 3.32
N ILE A 9 12.76 7.18 3.01
CA ILE A 9 11.37 7.67 2.97
C ILE A 9 10.67 6.87 1.87
N ARG A 10 9.82 5.94 2.28
CA ARG A 10 9.06 5.12 1.34
C ARG A 10 7.81 5.88 0.92
N ALA A 11 7.59 5.96 -0.38
CA ALA A 11 6.39 6.58 -0.96
C ALA A 11 5.09 5.96 -0.40
N ALA A 12 5.08 4.66 -0.13
CA ALA A 12 3.94 3.97 0.46
C ALA A 12 3.64 4.36 1.92
N GLU A 13 4.56 5.04 2.60
CA GLU A 13 4.41 5.45 4.00
C GLU A 13 3.97 6.91 4.16
N ILE A 14 3.88 7.66 3.07
CA ILE A 14 3.38 9.04 3.04
C ILE A 14 1.85 8.98 3.03
N VAL A 15 1.20 9.92 3.71
CA VAL A 15 -0.26 10.08 3.88
C VAL A 15 -1.10 9.30 2.84
N ASP A 16 -1.81 8.28 3.30
CA ASP A 16 -2.59 7.37 2.43
C ASP A 16 -4.06 7.80 2.25
N ASP A 17 -4.54 8.66 3.14
CA ASP A 17 -5.92 9.12 3.17
C ASP A 17 -6.04 10.41 2.32
N PRO A 18 -6.84 10.42 1.23
CA PRO A 18 -6.96 11.59 0.36
C PRO A 18 -7.53 12.81 1.08
N ASP A 19 -8.35 12.62 2.11
CA ASP A 19 -9.04 13.71 2.81
C ASP A 19 -8.09 14.46 3.76
N LEU A 20 -6.91 13.88 4.03
CA LEU A 20 -5.88 14.43 4.90
C LEU A 20 -4.72 15.06 4.13
N VAL A 21 -4.79 15.10 2.79
CA VAL A 21 -3.76 15.68 1.93
C VAL A 21 -3.89 17.20 1.96
N ALA A 22 -2.87 17.86 2.49
CA ALA A 22 -2.77 19.31 2.48
C ALA A 22 -2.32 19.81 1.09
N PRO A 23 -2.71 21.04 0.69
CA PRO A 23 -2.26 21.64 -0.57
C PRO A 23 -0.75 21.90 -0.57
N LEU A 24 -0.16 22.21 0.59
CA LEU A 24 1.26 22.48 0.71
C LEU A 24 2.07 21.19 0.96
N PRO A 25 3.09 20.89 0.13
CA PRO A 25 3.92 19.68 0.29
C PRO A 25 4.61 19.62 1.65
N TYR A 26 5.04 20.76 2.18
CA TYR A 26 5.67 20.85 3.49
C TYR A 26 4.74 20.40 4.62
N LEU A 27 3.44 20.72 4.55
CA LEU A 27 2.47 20.27 5.56
C LEU A 27 2.27 18.75 5.51
N ASN A 28 2.23 18.17 4.31
CA ASN A 28 2.18 16.70 4.13
C ASN A 28 3.43 16.03 4.72
N PHE A 29 4.59 16.66 4.57
CA PHE A 29 5.84 16.22 5.18
C PHE A 29 5.82 16.30 6.71
N LEU A 30 5.37 17.41 7.29
CA LEU A 30 5.23 17.54 8.74
C LEU A 30 4.27 16.51 9.32
N ARG A 31 3.15 16.25 8.63
CA ARG A 31 2.19 15.20 9.01
C ARG A 31 2.85 13.82 8.96
N TYR A 32 3.66 13.54 7.95
CA TYR A 32 4.46 12.31 7.86
C TYR A 32 5.45 12.19 9.02
N LEU A 33 6.24 13.24 9.30
CA LEU A 33 7.20 13.27 10.39
C LEU A 33 6.55 13.05 11.76
N LYS A 34 5.45 13.76 12.03
CA LYS A 34 4.66 13.61 13.26
C LYS A 34 4.17 12.18 13.43
N ARG A 35 3.66 11.57 12.36
CA ARG A 35 3.12 10.20 12.40
C ARG A 35 4.21 9.14 12.60
N LYS A 36 5.37 9.30 11.98
CA LYS A 36 6.38 8.23 11.87
C LYS A 36 7.52 8.31 12.87
N PHE A 37 7.96 9.52 13.23
CA PHE A 37 9.18 9.72 14.01
C PHE A 37 8.91 10.48 15.30
N PHE A 38 8.02 11.48 15.25
CA PHE A 38 7.88 12.47 16.32
C PHE A 38 6.43 12.52 16.84
N ARG A 39 5.89 11.36 17.25
CA ARG A 39 4.49 11.25 17.67
C ARG A 39 4.17 12.04 18.94
N SER A 40 5.14 12.15 19.84
CA SER A 40 5.05 12.87 21.12
C SER A 40 5.52 14.32 21.05
N TYR A 41 5.97 14.81 19.90
CA TYR A 41 6.50 16.16 19.80
C TYR A 41 5.37 17.18 19.70
N ASP A 42 5.53 18.28 20.45
CA ASP A 42 4.71 19.46 20.32
C ASP A 42 4.91 20.13 18.96
N LEU A 43 3.91 20.92 18.54
CA LEU A 43 3.92 21.58 17.24
C LEU A 43 5.16 22.46 17.03
N ARG A 44 5.56 23.24 18.05
CA ARG A 44 6.74 24.12 17.96
C ARG A 44 8.02 23.33 17.68
N ARG A 45 8.23 22.24 18.42
CA ARG A 45 9.41 21.37 18.25
C ARG A 45 9.38 20.64 16.90
N LEU A 46 8.19 20.23 16.45
CA LEU A 46 8.00 19.63 15.14
C LEU A 46 8.31 20.60 14.00
N LEU A 47 7.95 21.88 14.12
CA LEU A 47 8.26 22.90 13.11
C LEU A 47 9.76 23.17 13.02
N GLN A 48 10.45 23.28 14.15
CA GLN A 48 11.91 23.48 14.20
C GLN A 48 12.66 22.31 13.56
N VAL A 49 12.37 21.09 14.02
CA VAL A 49 13.02 19.87 13.52
C VAL A 49 12.60 19.57 12.07
N GLY A 50 11.34 19.83 11.74
CA GLY A 50 10.79 19.67 10.41
C GLY A 50 11.48 20.55 9.37
N LEU A 51 11.76 21.81 9.68
CA LEU A 51 12.46 22.72 8.76
C LEU A 51 13.87 22.21 8.42
N VAL A 52 14.62 21.78 9.45
CA VAL A 52 15.96 21.20 9.26
C VAL A 52 15.89 19.97 8.36
N HIS A 53 15.00 19.03 8.65
CA HIS A 53 14.87 17.84 7.83
C HIS A 53 14.40 18.13 6.41
N TRP A 54 13.48 19.08 6.21
CA TRP A 54 12.99 19.46 4.89
C TRP A 54 14.10 20.02 4.01
N ASN A 55 14.97 20.87 4.57
CA ASN A 55 16.09 21.45 3.85
C ASN A 55 17.16 20.41 3.49
N THR A 56 17.31 19.35 4.30
CA THR A 56 18.22 18.23 4.00
C THR A 56 17.69 17.27 2.93
N LEU A 57 16.40 17.35 2.55
CA LEU A 57 15.85 16.50 1.51
C LEU A 57 16.23 16.99 0.12
N SER A 58 16.59 16.05 -0.76
CA SER A 58 16.66 16.34 -2.18
C SER A 58 15.29 16.69 -2.75
N ASP A 59 15.25 17.46 -3.83
CA ASP A 59 13.99 17.89 -4.44
C ASP A 59 13.16 16.70 -4.93
N ALA A 60 13.81 15.64 -5.41
CA ALA A 60 13.12 14.38 -5.75
C ALA A 60 12.36 13.78 -4.56
N LYS A 61 12.91 13.88 -3.34
CA LYS A 61 12.21 13.44 -2.12
C LYS A 61 11.11 14.41 -1.71
N LYS A 62 11.30 15.72 -1.87
CA LYS A 62 10.25 16.72 -1.62
C LYS A 62 9.03 16.51 -2.52
N ARG A 63 9.26 16.16 -3.79
CA ARG A 63 8.19 15.82 -4.76
C ARG A 63 7.30 14.66 -4.31
N LEU A 64 7.80 13.76 -3.45
CA LEU A 64 6.96 12.66 -2.93
C LEU A 64 5.79 13.15 -2.06
N PHE A 65 5.90 14.37 -1.52
CA PHE A 65 4.92 15.03 -0.67
C PHE A 65 4.00 16.00 -1.43
N GLU A 66 4.18 16.15 -2.74
CA GLU A 66 3.26 16.92 -3.59
C GLU A 66 1.86 16.30 -3.55
N PRO A 67 0.81 17.12 -3.41
CA PRO A 67 -0.56 16.63 -3.28
C PRO A 67 -0.96 15.75 -4.48
N GLU A 68 -0.64 16.17 -5.70
CA GLU A 68 -0.91 15.42 -6.92
C GLU A 68 -0.26 14.04 -6.92
N ARG A 69 1.00 13.95 -6.45
CA ARG A 69 1.75 12.69 -6.37
C ARG A 69 1.17 11.75 -5.32
N ILE A 70 0.72 12.29 -4.19
CA ILE A 70 0.05 11.52 -3.13
C ILE A 70 -1.29 11.00 -3.66
N LEU A 71 -2.13 11.86 -4.22
CA LEU A 71 -3.44 11.49 -4.76
C LEU A 71 -3.33 10.46 -5.89
N ALA A 72 -2.37 10.64 -6.81
CA ALA A 72 -2.09 9.66 -7.86
C ALA A 72 -1.72 8.29 -7.28
N ARG A 73 -0.96 8.26 -6.18
CA ARG A 73 -0.58 7.02 -5.48
C ARG A 73 -1.78 6.36 -4.82
N VAL A 74 -2.64 7.14 -4.16
CA VAL A 74 -3.90 6.67 -3.57
C VAL A 74 -4.80 6.07 -4.65
N ALA A 75 -4.98 6.77 -5.77
CA ALA A 75 -5.78 6.29 -6.89
C ALA A 75 -5.24 4.98 -7.46
N ARG A 76 -3.92 4.87 -7.66
CA ARG A 76 -3.26 3.62 -8.10
C ARG A 76 -3.49 2.48 -7.09
N LYS A 77 -3.29 2.73 -5.80
CA LYS A 77 -3.51 1.75 -4.72
C LYS A 77 -4.96 1.24 -4.71
N ARG A 78 -5.94 2.15 -4.82
CA ARG A 78 -7.37 1.82 -4.93
C ARG A 78 -7.65 0.94 -6.17
N ARG A 79 -7.09 1.28 -7.33
CA ARG A 79 -7.22 0.51 -8.58
C ARG A 79 -6.65 -0.91 -8.43
N THR A 80 -5.44 -1.06 -7.91
CA THR A 80 -4.81 -2.37 -7.70
C THR A 80 -5.60 -3.23 -6.72
N THR A 81 -6.09 -2.66 -5.62
CA THR A 81 -6.95 -3.38 -4.66
C THR A 81 -8.26 -3.83 -5.31
N ARG A 82 -8.90 -2.96 -6.11
CA ARG A 82 -10.11 -3.31 -6.87
C ARG A 82 -9.84 -4.46 -7.85
N GLN A 83 -8.77 -4.39 -8.64
CA GLN A 83 -8.39 -5.46 -9.57
C GLN A 83 -8.17 -6.79 -8.85
N ARG A 84 -7.43 -6.80 -7.73
CA ARG A 84 -7.22 -8.01 -6.93
C ARG A 84 -8.53 -8.61 -6.41
N ARG A 85 -9.48 -7.77 -5.98
CA ARG A 85 -10.82 -8.23 -5.55
C ARG A 85 -11.61 -8.87 -6.70
N LEU A 86 -11.58 -8.26 -7.88
CA LEU A 86 -12.25 -8.79 -9.07
C LEU A 86 -11.66 -10.12 -9.52
N LEU A 87 -10.32 -10.25 -9.55
CA LEU A 87 -9.64 -11.51 -9.87
C LEU A 87 -10.01 -12.62 -8.88
N ARG A 88 -10.04 -12.31 -7.58
CA ARG A 88 -10.49 -13.27 -6.55
C ARG A 88 -11.95 -13.71 -6.76
N ARG A 89 -12.85 -12.79 -7.13
CA ARG A 89 -14.25 -13.13 -7.44
C ARG A 89 -14.36 -14.04 -8.67
N SER A 90 -13.60 -13.75 -9.73
CA SER A 90 -13.57 -14.57 -10.95
C SER A 90 -13.10 -16.00 -10.67
N LEU A 91 -12.00 -16.15 -9.92
CA LEU A 91 -11.49 -17.47 -9.51
C LEU A 91 -12.49 -18.24 -8.64
N ASN A 92 -13.22 -17.57 -7.75
CA ASN A 92 -14.24 -18.20 -6.92
C ASN A 92 -15.49 -18.60 -7.72
N GLY A 93 -15.84 -17.86 -8.78
CA GLY A 93 -16.92 -18.21 -9.70
C GLY A 93 -16.58 -19.43 -10.56
N GLN A 94 -15.34 -19.52 -11.06
CA GLN A 94 -14.88 -20.70 -11.80
C GLN A 94 -14.77 -21.95 -10.93
N LYS A 95 -14.36 -21.82 -9.65
CA LYS A 95 -14.35 -22.94 -8.69
C LYS A 95 -15.73 -23.44 -8.28
N ARG A 96 -16.78 -22.66 -8.54
CA ARG A 96 -18.19 -23.03 -8.36
C ARG A 96 -18.89 -23.41 -9.67
N GLY A 97 -18.13 -23.55 -10.76
CA GLY A 97 -18.59 -24.36 -11.87
C GLY A 97 -18.84 -25.75 -11.29
N THR A 98 -20.11 -26.04 -11.03
CA THR A 98 -20.64 -27.37 -10.74
C THR A 98 -19.81 -28.34 -11.56
N ALA A 99 -19.22 -29.35 -10.93
CA ALA A 99 -18.63 -30.45 -11.70
C ALA A 99 -19.75 -30.93 -12.61
N VAL A 100 -19.75 -30.45 -13.86
CA VAL A 100 -20.66 -30.94 -14.88
C VAL A 100 -20.18 -32.35 -15.03
N ARG A 101 -20.84 -33.28 -14.34
CA ARG A 101 -20.81 -34.70 -14.63
C ARG A 101 -21.06 -34.75 -16.12
N ARG A 102 -19.98 -34.92 -16.90
CA ARG A 102 -20.09 -35.17 -18.33
C ARG A 102 -20.39 -36.66 -18.39
N PRO A 103 -21.65 -37.09 -18.55
CA PRO A 103 -22.00 -38.51 -18.52
C PRO A 103 -21.25 -39.33 -19.58
N ILE A 104 -20.73 -38.65 -20.60
CA ILE A 104 -19.91 -39.23 -21.68
C ILE A 104 -18.50 -39.64 -21.18
N TYR A 105 -17.96 -39.02 -20.13
CA TYR A 105 -16.61 -39.33 -19.60
C TYR A 105 -16.61 -39.95 -18.20
N ASP A 106 -17.75 -40.00 -17.51
CA ASP A 106 -17.91 -40.59 -16.17
C ASP A 106 -17.81 -42.13 -16.14
N LYS A 107 -17.67 -42.79 -17.31
CA LYS A 107 -17.52 -44.26 -17.41
C LYS A 107 -16.07 -44.76 -17.38
N ARG A 108 -15.09 -43.95 -16.98
CA ARG A 108 -13.73 -44.46 -16.77
C ARG A 108 -13.67 -45.20 -15.43
N PRO A 109 -13.24 -46.46 -15.38
CA PRO A 109 -13.06 -47.16 -14.12
C PRO A 109 -12.06 -46.38 -13.25
N SER A 110 -12.48 -46.11 -12.02
CA SER A 110 -11.64 -45.51 -10.97
C SER A 110 -10.34 -46.31 -10.86
N THR A 111 -9.19 -45.66 -11.07
CA THR A 111 -7.89 -46.26 -10.79
C THR A 111 -7.75 -46.36 -9.28
N ARG A 112 -8.23 -47.48 -8.72
CA ARG A 112 -8.02 -47.89 -7.33
C ARG A 112 -6.51 -47.86 -7.05
N ARG A 113 -6.03 -46.75 -6.47
CA ARG A 113 -4.69 -46.67 -5.88
C ARG A 113 -4.63 -47.72 -4.77
N ARG A 114 -3.88 -48.79 -4.99
CA ARG A 114 -3.52 -49.76 -3.95
C ARG A 114 -2.80 -49.00 -2.84
N ARG A 115 -3.32 -49.09 -1.61
CA ARG A 115 -2.61 -48.63 -0.41
C ARG A 115 -1.40 -49.53 -0.20
N PRO A 116 -0.20 -49.01 0.08
CA PRO A 116 0.91 -49.84 0.52
C PRO A 116 0.64 -50.35 1.94
N LYS A 117 1.05 -51.60 2.20
CA LYS A 117 1.16 -52.17 3.55
C LYS A 117 2.36 -51.58 4.28
#